data_AF-E1ZKK9-F1
#
_entry.id   AF-E1ZKK9-F1
#
_cell.length_a   1.000
_cell.length_b   1.000
_cell.length_c   1.000
_cell.angle_alpha   90.00
_cell.angle_beta   90.00
_cell.angle_gamma   90.00
#
_symmetry.space_group_name_H-M   'P 1'
#
loop_
_entity.id
_entity.type
_entity.pdbx_description
1 polymer ?
#
loop_
_entity_poly.entity_id
_entity_poly.type
_entity_poly.pdbx_seq_one_letter_code
_entity_poly.pdbx_strand_id
1 'polypeptide(L)'
;MANLVLGTVAMQAPAGSKATSYAGSSRHLRSKAHGQLNSRRAVQAAFWGRKKEAAKTEAAPQAAEPAAAVAAAGPIEITVEGKSQVIDAGDKMIIVEPSGTIIIGGPEAVARAQAAEAEAVSDVAEVEYLTGRANAVQKHFASAVGADDFMQRVEMALYAFGFTGDNSIAMVNLCRDEVTLTLKHRIEETFGSAFSTNGLGGALTCGVTGMGAGFSHSPLCSSNKERYVFFSFPHISINSKGEVGPMSRPGRPGQSCACGALIKATNEIKSEGLTCNCKIPGVHDALDPEMSILKQRIARRLRHEGYNDNSVKDLTLVDVTKVAERTISDDLEFLISKTVNTDKADYAVVTGVQIHNWAYDFEDASPNMEFVAPTSAYVVVDGVKTHLDLSAIPPLTPRQMRLVAGPADVGNQGGQNLLRRGGAPLCFEFKDSTR
;
A
#
# COMPACT_ATOMS: atom_id res chain seq x y z
N MET A 1 72.09 8.16 4.04
CA MET A 1 71.80 7.29 2.88
C MET A 1 70.42 7.69 2.37
N ALA A 2 70.35 8.63 1.44
CA ALA A 2 70.17 8.41 -0.02
C ALA A 2 68.77 7.82 -0.32
N ASN A 3 67.78 8.68 -0.58
CA ASN A 3 67.31 9.13 -1.91
C ASN A 3 66.76 8.00 -2.79
N LEU A 4 65.46 8.06 -3.11
CA LEU A 4 64.99 7.72 -4.45
C LEU A 4 63.73 8.53 -4.82
N VAL A 5 63.85 9.15 -5.99
CA VAL A 5 62.92 9.97 -6.77
C VAL A 5 62.06 9.05 -7.66
N LEU A 6 60.85 9.48 -8.03
CA LEU A 6 60.12 9.25 -9.30
C LEU A 6 58.67 9.75 -9.10
N GLY A 7 57.99 10.50 -9.94
CA GLY A 7 58.20 10.95 -11.32
C GLY A 7 56.81 11.23 -11.90
N THR A 8 56.49 12.50 -12.17
CA THR A 8 55.24 12.96 -12.80
C THR A 8 55.28 12.74 -14.30
N VAL A 9 54.21 12.20 -14.89
CA VAL A 9 54.02 12.16 -16.35
C VAL A 9 52.68 12.81 -16.70
N ALA A 10 52.78 13.95 -17.40
CA ALA A 10 51.69 14.58 -18.12
C ALA A 10 51.62 13.99 -19.55
N MET A 11 50.42 13.69 -20.05
CA MET A 11 50.22 13.38 -21.47
C MET A 11 49.49 14.53 -22.17
N GLN A 12 50.17 15.03 -23.21
CA GLN A 12 49.72 16.03 -24.17
C GLN A 12 48.80 15.42 -25.23
N ALA A 13 47.90 16.26 -25.74
CA ALA A 13 47.11 16.04 -26.95
C ALA A 13 47.96 16.14 -28.24
N PRO A 14 47.52 15.52 -29.35
CA PRO A 14 48.05 15.84 -30.67
C PRO A 14 47.13 16.80 -31.44
N ALA A 15 47.77 17.72 -32.17
CA ALA A 15 47.18 18.66 -33.11
C ALA A 15 47.53 18.29 -34.57
N GLY A 16 46.68 18.69 -35.51
CA GLY A 16 46.95 18.79 -36.96
C GLY A 16 46.39 17.62 -37.79
N SER A 17 45.82 17.78 -38.99
CA SER A 17 45.85 18.95 -39.88
C SER A 17 44.87 18.80 -41.07
N LYS A 18 44.59 19.97 -41.68
CA LYS A 18 44.23 20.27 -43.07
C LYS A 18 42.76 20.27 -43.54
N ALA A 19 42.39 21.49 -43.93
CA ALA A 19 41.25 21.92 -44.70
C ALA A 19 41.37 21.55 -46.19
N THR A 20 40.21 21.41 -46.84
CA THR A 20 39.99 21.85 -48.22
C THR A 20 38.61 22.48 -48.33
N SER A 21 38.61 23.75 -48.73
CA SER A 21 37.48 24.54 -49.18
C SER A 21 37.01 24.12 -50.56
N TYR A 22 35.70 24.20 -50.85
CA TYR A 22 35.25 24.70 -52.15
C TYR A 22 33.97 25.52 -52.01
N ALA A 23 34.02 26.69 -52.63
CA ALA A 23 33.03 27.74 -52.66
C ALA A 23 31.90 27.47 -53.67
N GLY A 24 30.77 28.16 -53.51
CA GLY A 24 29.76 28.22 -54.58
C GLY A 24 28.46 28.98 -54.30
N SER A 25 28.54 30.30 -54.17
CA SER A 25 27.60 31.31 -54.73
C SER A 25 26.08 31.24 -54.46
N SER A 26 25.63 32.18 -53.61
CA SER A 26 24.69 33.31 -53.87
C SER A 26 23.48 33.20 -54.83
N ARG A 27 22.29 33.55 -54.30
CA ARG A 27 21.33 34.62 -54.74
C ARG A 27 20.08 34.53 -53.85
N HIS A 28 19.85 35.43 -52.88
CA HIS A 28 19.05 36.65 -53.00
C HIS A 28 17.77 36.51 -53.84
N LEU A 29 16.61 36.44 -53.17
CA LEU A 29 15.40 37.18 -53.52
C LEU A 29 14.56 37.41 -52.25
N ARG A 30 14.32 38.69 -51.98
CA ARG A 30 13.35 39.20 -50.99
C ARG A 30 11.94 38.99 -51.53
N SER A 31 11.00 38.59 -50.68
CA SER A 31 9.69 39.24 -50.63
C SER A 31 9.11 39.18 -49.22
N LYS A 32 8.52 40.31 -48.82
CA LYS A 32 7.85 40.54 -47.54
C LYS A 32 6.42 40.00 -47.63
N ALA A 33 5.92 39.40 -46.55
CA ALA A 33 4.52 39.56 -46.16
C ALA A 33 4.39 39.38 -44.65
N HIS A 34 3.83 40.41 -44.01
CA HIS A 34 3.48 40.45 -42.60
C HIS A 34 2.30 39.52 -42.31
N GLY A 35 2.38 38.84 -41.16
CA GLY A 35 1.24 38.22 -40.48
C GLY A 35 1.60 38.04 -39.01
N GLN A 36 1.16 39.00 -38.18
CA GLN A 36 1.24 38.92 -36.73
C GLN A 36 0.42 37.72 -36.23
N LEU A 37 0.93 36.99 -35.23
CA LEU A 37 0.13 36.43 -34.14
C LEU A 37 1.06 36.02 -32.99
N ASN A 38 0.95 36.76 -31.89
CA ASN A 38 1.61 36.52 -30.62
C ASN A 38 1.27 35.13 -30.07
N SER A 39 2.27 34.35 -29.64
CA SER A 39 2.02 33.29 -28.67
C SER A 39 3.26 32.94 -27.84
N ARG A 40 2.99 32.50 -26.61
CA ARG A 40 3.88 31.84 -25.63
C ARG A 40 4.49 32.73 -24.55
N ARG A 41 3.63 33.37 -23.76
CA ARG A 41 3.88 33.69 -22.34
C ARG A 41 2.58 34.05 -21.60
N ALA A 42 1.61 33.14 -21.55
CA ALA A 42 0.41 33.27 -20.70
C ALA A 42 -0.42 31.97 -20.66
N VAL A 43 0.10 30.88 -20.11
CA VAL A 43 -0.73 29.71 -19.68
C VAL A 43 -0.18 29.13 -18.38
N GLN A 44 0.08 30.00 -17.39
CA GLN A 44 0.52 29.56 -16.06
C GLN A 44 -0.10 30.39 -14.92
N ALA A 45 -1.18 31.13 -15.18
CA ALA A 45 -1.76 32.08 -14.21
C ALA A 45 -3.31 32.13 -14.22
N ALA A 46 -4.01 31.06 -14.60
CA ALA A 46 -5.48 31.08 -14.71
C ALA A 46 -6.20 29.92 -14.00
N PHE A 47 -5.64 29.36 -12.92
CA PHE A 47 -6.33 28.33 -12.12
C PHE A 47 -6.35 28.60 -10.60
N TRP A 48 -5.77 29.72 -10.14
CA TRP A 48 -5.74 30.06 -8.72
C TRP A 48 -6.16 31.51 -8.54
N GLY A 49 -7.46 31.71 -8.27
CA GLY A 49 -8.01 33.05 -8.09
C GLY A 49 -9.53 33.10 -7.97
N ARG A 50 -10.10 32.45 -6.94
CA ARG A 50 -11.37 32.91 -6.37
C ARG A 50 -11.30 32.95 -4.86
N LYS A 51 -11.29 34.18 -4.34
CA LYS A 51 -11.61 34.52 -2.96
C LYS A 51 -13.03 34.04 -2.65
N LYS A 52 -13.22 33.40 -1.49
CA LYS A 52 -14.54 33.20 -0.87
C LYS A 52 -14.98 34.54 -0.29
N GLU A 53 -16.03 35.14 -0.85
CA GLU A 53 -16.84 36.13 -0.14
C GLU A 53 -17.98 35.42 0.60
N ALA A 54 -18.21 35.88 1.82
CA ALA A 54 -19.24 35.39 2.72
C ALA A 54 -20.60 36.00 2.35
N ALA A 55 -21.64 35.16 2.29
CA ALA A 55 -23.03 35.60 2.29
C ALA A 55 -23.79 34.86 3.40
N LYS A 56 -24.57 35.64 4.17
CA LYS A 56 -25.32 35.27 5.36
C LYS A 56 -26.62 34.53 5.02
N THR A 57 -26.88 33.50 5.85
CA THR A 57 -28.15 32.91 6.35
C THR A 57 -29.50 33.30 5.74
N GLU A 58 -30.26 32.27 5.34
CA GLU A 58 -31.66 32.06 5.72
C GLU A 58 -31.87 30.57 6.09
N ALA A 59 -32.78 30.33 7.04
CA ALA A 59 -32.90 29.09 7.83
C ALA A 59 -34.19 28.31 7.54
N ALA A 60 -34.11 26.97 7.58
CA ALA A 60 -35.16 26.00 7.98
C ALA A 60 -34.63 24.55 7.81
N PRO A 61 -35.26 23.51 8.40
CA PRO A 61 -35.64 23.31 9.79
C PRO A 61 -34.86 22.13 10.45
N GLN A 62 -34.86 22.09 11.78
CA GLN A 62 -34.16 21.12 12.63
C GLN A 62 -34.61 19.67 12.39
N ALA A 63 -33.64 18.79 12.12
CA ALA A 63 -33.77 17.34 12.23
C ALA A 63 -33.26 16.90 13.61
N ALA A 64 -34.00 15.97 14.22
CA ALA A 64 -33.86 15.51 15.59
C ALA A 64 -32.48 14.92 15.93
N GLU A 65 -32.01 15.20 17.15
CA GLU A 65 -30.80 14.63 17.76
C GLU A 65 -30.94 13.10 17.94
N PRO A 66 -29.89 12.31 17.63
CA PRO A 66 -29.80 10.96 18.17
C PRO A 66 -29.29 11.02 19.61
N ALA A 67 -29.97 10.25 20.46
CA ALA A 67 -29.78 10.15 21.89
C ALA A 67 -28.33 9.84 22.31
N ALA A 68 -27.99 10.37 23.48
CA ALA A 68 -26.74 10.22 24.20
C ALA A 68 -26.17 8.79 24.17
N ALA A 69 -24.92 8.67 23.72
CA ALA A 69 -24.12 7.47 23.84
C ALA A 69 -23.93 7.12 25.33
N VAL A 70 -24.44 5.96 25.71
CA VAL A 70 -24.25 5.34 27.02
C VAL A 70 -22.76 5.11 27.24
N ALA A 71 -22.25 5.59 28.37
CA ALA A 71 -20.89 5.37 28.83
C ALA A 71 -20.55 3.88 28.78
N ALA A 72 -19.39 3.56 28.21
CA ALA A 72 -18.82 2.23 28.21
C ALA A 72 -18.67 1.73 29.65
N ALA A 73 -19.57 0.83 30.07
CA ALA A 73 -19.33 -0.03 31.21
C ALA A 73 -18.10 -0.89 30.88
N GLY A 74 -17.13 -0.94 31.79
CA GLY A 74 -15.98 -1.83 31.67
C GLY A 74 -16.40 -3.30 31.52
N PRO A 75 -15.48 -4.20 31.14
CA PRO A 75 -15.80 -5.61 30.97
C PRO A 75 -16.43 -6.14 32.27
N ILE A 76 -17.67 -6.60 32.18
CA ILE A 76 -18.27 -7.42 33.22
C ILE A 76 -17.58 -8.77 33.09
N GLU A 77 -16.57 -9.01 33.93
CA GLU A 77 -16.13 -10.37 34.20
C GLU A 77 -17.29 -11.11 34.85
N ILE A 78 -18.02 -11.90 34.06
CA ILE A 78 -18.93 -12.91 34.61
C ILE A 78 -18.06 -14.09 35.02
N THR A 79 -17.49 -14.02 36.22
CA THR A 79 -16.98 -15.22 36.90
C THR A 79 -18.19 -16.03 37.37
N VAL A 80 -18.64 -16.99 36.56
CA VAL A 80 -19.57 -18.02 37.05
C VAL A 80 -18.76 -19.05 37.82
N GLU A 81 -18.48 -18.76 39.09
CA GLU A 81 -17.99 -19.78 40.03
C GLU A 81 -19.15 -20.73 40.38
N GLY A 82 -19.27 -21.79 39.58
CA GLY A 82 -20.14 -22.93 39.87
C GLY A 82 -19.40 -24.22 39.51
N LYS A 83 -19.56 -25.27 40.31
CA LYS A 83 -19.15 -26.63 39.90
C LYS A 83 -20.30 -27.25 39.11
N SER A 84 -20.00 -27.89 37.99
CA SER A 84 -21.00 -28.62 37.21
C SER A 84 -21.74 -29.63 38.09
N GLN A 85 -23.07 -29.66 38.01
CA GLN A 85 -23.87 -30.65 38.72
C GLN A 85 -24.03 -31.89 37.83
N VAL A 86 -23.60 -33.05 38.34
CA VAL A 86 -23.73 -34.33 37.65
C VAL A 86 -24.84 -35.12 38.31
N ILE A 87 -25.88 -35.45 37.53
CA ILE A 87 -26.97 -36.31 37.94
C ILE A 87 -26.80 -37.64 37.20
N ASP A 88 -26.58 -38.71 37.96
CA ASP A 88 -26.50 -40.08 37.46
C ASP A 88 -27.93 -40.62 37.25
N ALA A 89 -28.24 -40.97 36.00
CA ALA A 89 -29.53 -41.54 35.58
C ALA A 89 -29.34 -42.92 34.95
N GLY A 90 -28.42 -43.75 35.48
CA GLY A 90 -28.14 -45.10 34.98
C GLY A 90 -27.21 -45.07 33.77
N ASP A 91 -27.69 -45.48 32.59
CA ASP A 91 -26.87 -45.53 31.36
C ASP A 91 -26.53 -44.14 30.78
N LYS A 92 -26.99 -43.06 31.43
CA LYS A 92 -26.84 -41.66 31.00
C LYS A 92 -26.46 -40.78 32.17
N MET A 93 -25.54 -39.85 31.92
CA MET A 93 -25.24 -38.74 32.82
C MET A 93 -25.95 -37.49 32.31
N ILE A 94 -26.51 -36.72 33.24
CA ILE A 94 -27.00 -35.37 33.00
C ILE A 94 -26.03 -34.42 33.68
N ILE A 95 -25.30 -33.63 32.90
CA ILE A 95 -24.40 -32.60 33.43
C ILE A 95 -25.04 -31.24 33.17
N VAL A 96 -25.25 -30.48 34.25
CA VAL A 96 -25.64 -29.09 34.19
C VAL A 96 -24.41 -28.25 34.46
N GLU A 97 -23.92 -27.58 33.43
CA GLU A 97 -22.77 -26.70 33.52
C GLU A 97 -23.14 -25.35 34.13
N PRO A 98 -22.17 -24.62 34.70
CA PRO A 98 -22.41 -23.29 35.28
C PRO A 98 -22.95 -22.29 34.24
N SER A 99 -22.63 -22.49 32.96
CA SER A 99 -23.15 -21.74 31.81
C SER A 99 -24.66 -21.94 31.57
N GLY A 100 -25.30 -22.91 32.25
CA GLY A 100 -26.68 -23.29 32.03
C GLY A 100 -26.86 -24.36 30.94
N THR A 101 -25.77 -24.82 30.32
CA THR A 101 -25.77 -25.91 29.35
C THR A 101 -26.13 -27.24 30.03
N ILE A 102 -27.04 -28.02 29.41
CA ILE A 102 -27.44 -29.35 29.90
C ILE A 102 -26.96 -30.39 28.89
N ILE A 103 -26.02 -31.24 29.32
CA ILE A 103 -25.48 -32.34 28.52
C ILE A 103 -26.13 -33.63 28.99
N ILE A 104 -26.82 -34.36 28.10
CA ILE A 104 -27.47 -35.63 28.40
C ILE A 104 -26.88 -36.73 27.52
N GLY A 105 -26.16 -37.68 28.13
CA GLY A 105 -25.59 -38.81 27.39
C GLY A 105 -24.65 -39.68 28.23
N GLY A 106 -24.14 -40.76 27.64
CA GLY A 106 -23.10 -41.58 28.28
C GLY A 106 -21.77 -40.81 28.42
N PRO A 107 -20.77 -41.37 29.13
CA PRO A 107 -19.48 -40.72 29.39
C PRO A 107 -18.78 -40.19 28.13
N GLU A 108 -18.88 -40.91 27.01
CA GLU A 108 -18.30 -40.47 25.73
C GLU A 108 -19.02 -39.27 25.11
N ALA A 109 -20.36 -39.19 25.25
CA ALA A 109 -21.14 -38.07 24.74
C ALA A 109 -20.88 -36.80 25.55
N VAL A 110 -20.71 -36.95 26.86
CA VAL A 110 -20.28 -35.87 27.76
C VAL A 110 -18.89 -35.37 27.39
N ALA A 111 -17.91 -36.27 27.22
CA ALA A 111 -16.55 -35.89 26.86
C ALA A 111 -16.51 -35.14 25.51
N ARG A 112 -17.32 -35.56 24.53
CA ARG A 112 -17.46 -34.83 23.25
C ARG A 112 -18.07 -33.45 23.41
N ALA A 113 -19.10 -33.30 24.24
CA ALA A 113 -19.74 -32.01 24.48
C ALA A 113 -18.79 -31.02 25.18
N GLN A 114 -18.04 -31.49 26.18
CA GLN A 114 -17.02 -30.67 26.86
C GLN A 114 -15.85 -30.31 25.94
N ALA A 115 -15.43 -31.23 25.07
CA ALA A 115 -14.43 -30.92 24.04
C ALA A 115 -14.94 -29.85 23.06
N ALA A 116 -16.21 -29.94 22.65
CA ALA A 116 -16.84 -28.94 21.77
C ALA A 116 -17.01 -27.57 22.45
N GLU A 117 -17.31 -27.53 23.74
CA GLU A 117 -17.38 -26.28 24.51
C GLU A 117 -15.98 -25.64 24.65
N ALA A 118 -14.94 -26.45 24.95
CA ALA A 118 -13.57 -25.96 25.01
C ALA A 118 -13.07 -25.43 23.65
N GLU A 119 -13.43 -26.09 22.55
CA GLU A 119 -13.16 -25.63 21.18
C GLU A 119 -13.90 -24.31 20.90
N ALA A 120 -15.18 -24.20 21.24
CA ALA A 120 -15.94 -22.97 21.08
C ALA A 120 -15.38 -21.79 21.90
N VAL A 121 -14.91 -22.02 23.13
CA VAL A 121 -14.24 -20.99 23.95
C VAL A 121 -12.93 -20.55 23.32
N SER A 122 -12.15 -21.48 22.76
CA SER A 122 -10.93 -21.18 22.01
C SER A 122 -11.23 -20.32 20.77
N ASP A 123 -12.28 -20.65 20.02
CA ASP A 123 -12.71 -19.90 18.84
C ASP A 123 -13.11 -18.46 19.21
N VAL A 124 -13.84 -18.28 20.32
CA VAL A 124 -14.22 -16.94 20.81
C VAL A 124 -12.98 -16.13 21.19
N ALA A 125 -12.04 -16.72 21.92
CA ALA A 125 -10.80 -16.04 22.31
C ALA A 125 -9.94 -15.64 21.09
N GLU A 126 -9.85 -16.51 20.08
CA GLU A 126 -9.15 -16.18 18.83
C GLU A 126 -9.84 -15.04 18.08
N VAL A 127 -11.17 -15.08 17.96
CA VAL A 127 -11.95 -14.02 17.31
C VAL A 127 -11.78 -12.69 18.03
N GLU A 128 -11.83 -12.67 19.36
CA GLU A 128 -11.60 -11.45 20.16
C GLU A 128 -10.19 -10.91 19.96
N TYR A 129 -9.17 -11.78 19.95
CA TYR A 129 -7.78 -11.39 19.72
C TYR A 129 -7.57 -10.77 18.33
N LEU A 130 -8.06 -11.43 17.28
CA LEU A 130 -7.95 -10.93 15.90
C LEU A 130 -8.74 -9.63 15.72
N THR A 131 -9.93 -9.52 16.32
CA THR A 131 -10.74 -8.30 16.32
C THR A 131 -10.02 -7.15 17.03
N GLY A 132 -9.40 -7.42 18.19
CA GLY A 132 -8.61 -6.43 18.92
C GLY A 132 -7.43 -5.90 18.10
N ARG A 133 -6.75 -6.78 17.35
CA ARG A 133 -5.65 -6.39 16.47
C ARG A 133 -6.10 -5.58 15.26
N ALA A 134 -7.21 -5.95 14.62
CA ALA A 134 -7.82 -5.14 13.56
C ALA A 134 -8.22 -3.75 14.07
N ASN A 135 -8.81 -3.66 15.27
CA ASN A 135 -9.16 -2.39 15.92
C ASN A 135 -7.92 -1.52 16.21
N ALA A 136 -6.80 -2.12 16.63
CA ALA A 136 -5.56 -1.40 16.85
C ALA A 136 -5.03 -0.75 15.56
N VAL A 137 -5.14 -1.45 14.42
CA VAL A 137 -4.82 -0.90 13.10
C VAL A 137 -5.79 0.21 12.72
N GLN A 138 -7.10 -0.04 12.86
CA GLN A 138 -8.16 0.90 12.45
C GLN A 138 -8.19 2.18 13.28
N LYS A 139 -7.71 2.14 14.53
CA LYS A 139 -7.48 3.33 15.36
C LYS A 139 -6.58 4.35 14.67
N HIS A 140 -5.58 3.88 13.91
CA HIS A 140 -4.67 4.75 13.15
C HIS A 140 -5.14 4.97 11.72
N PHE A 141 -5.78 3.96 11.12
CA PHE A 141 -6.20 3.95 9.72
C PHE A 141 -7.63 3.40 9.60
N ALA A 142 -8.63 4.27 9.73
CA ALA A 142 -10.04 3.85 9.79
C ALA A 142 -10.53 3.09 8.53
N SER A 143 -9.93 3.31 7.36
CA SER A 143 -10.25 2.59 6.12
C SER A 143 -9.55 1.24 5.99
N ALA A 144 -8.72 0.84 6.97
CA ALA A 144 -7.94 -0.39 6.87
C ALA A 144 -8.83 -1.63 6.83
N VAL A 145 -8.60 -2.45 5.81
CA VAL A 145 -9.18 -3.78 5.61
C VAL A 145 -8.05 -4.80 5.42
N GLY A 146 -8.33 -6.08 5.62
CA GLY A 146 -7.36 -7.14 5.34
C GLY A 146 -6.91 -7.10 3.87
N ALA A 147 -5.65 -7.42 3.59
CA ALA A 147 -5.08 -7.31 2.24
C ALA A 147 -5.83 -8.17 1.19
N ASP A 148 -6.35 -9.33 1.59
CA ASP A 148 -7.16 -10.19 0.73
C ASP A 148 -8.55 -9.59 0.44
N ASP A 149 -9.22 -9.02 1.45
CA ASP A 149 -10.49 -8.30 1.26
C ASP A 149 -10.30 -7.06 0.37
N PHE A 150 -9.20 -6.33 0.59
CA PHE A 150 -8.81 -5.21 -0.28
C PHE A 150 -8.67 -5.64 -1.74
N MET A 151 -7.90 -6.70 -2.03
CA MET A 151 -7.66 -7.15 -3.41
C MET A 151 -8.93 -7.68 -4.08
N GLN A 152 -9.77 -8.41 -3.34
CA GLN A 152 -11.08 -8.85 -3.85
C GLN A 152 -11.96 -7.66 -4.25
N ARG A 153 -12.05 -6.64 -3.39
CA ARG A 153 -12.82 -5.43 -3.69
C ARG A 153 -12.27 -4.70 -4.91
N VAL A 154 -10.95 -4.57 -5.03
CA VAL A 154 -10.30 -3.97 -6.20
C VAL A 154 -10.64 -4.75 -7.47
N GLU A 155 -10.48 -6.07 -7.46
CA GLU A 155 -10.77 -6.91 -8.63
C GLU A 155 -12.24 -6.77 -9.05
N MET A 156 -13.18 -6.87 -8.11
CA MET A 156 -14.61 -6.69 -8.37
C MET A 156 -14.92 -5.30 -8.94
N ALA A 157 -14.33 -4.24 -8.37
CA ALA A 157 -14.53 -2.87 -8.83
C ALA A 157 -14.05 -2.71 -10.28
N LEU A 158 -12.83 -3.17 -10.55
CA LEU A 158 -12.17 -2.99 -11.83
C LEU A 158 -12.79 -3.87 -12.93
N TYR A 159 -13.25 -5.07 -12.57
CA TYR A 159 -14.01 -5.94 -13.46
C TYR A 159 -15.27 -5.26 -14.01
N ALA A 160 -15.97 -4.48 -13.18
CA ALA A 160 -17.15 -3.71 -13.61
C ALA A 160 -16.85 -2.67 -14.71
N PHE A 161 -15.59 -2.27 -14.85
CA PHE A 161 -15.09 -1.37 -15.90
C PHE A 161 -14.30 -2.10 -17.00
N GLY A 162 -14.35 -3.44 -17.01
CA GLY A 162 -13.73 -4.27 -18.05
C GLY A 162 -12.25 -4.59 -17.85
N PHE A 163 -11.65 -4.22 -16.72
CA PHE A 163 -10.27 -4.61 -16.39
C PHE A 163 -10.27 -6.03 -15.83
N THR A 164 -9.39 -6.88 -16.35
CA THR A 164 -9.15 -8.25 -15.87
C THR A 164 -7.64 -8.51 -15.88
N GLY A 165 -7.20 -9.57 -15.19
CA GLY A 165 -5.79 -9.96 -15.22
C GLY A 165 -5.28 -10.32 -16.62
N ASP A 166 -6.14 -10.81 -17.50
CA ASP A 166 -5.77 -11.19 -18.87
C ASP A 166 -5.57 -9.99 -19.81
N ASN A 167 -6.16 -8.84 -19.47
CA ASN A 167 -6.23 -7.70 -20.39
C ASN A 167 -5.59 -6.42 -19.86
N SER A 168 -5.08 -6.45 -18.63
CA SER A 168 -4.52 -5.30 -17.95
C SER A 168 -3.12 -5.62 -17.45
N ILE A 169 -2.20 -4.65 -17.55
CA ILE A 169 -0.90 -4.75 -16.88
C ILE A 169 -0.90 -3.92 -15.59
N ALA A 170 -0.47 -4.55 -14.49
CA ALA A 170 -0.27 -3.87 -13.23
C ALA A 170 1.12 -3.20 -13.19
N MET A 171 1.17 -1.94 -12.77
CA MET A 171 2.38 -1.26 -12.35
C MET A 171 2.33 -1.06 -10.84
N VAL A 172 3.33 -1.57 -10.12
CA VAL A 172 3.36 -1.60 -8.66
C VAL A 172 4.51 -0.75 -8.14
N ASN A 173 4.20 0.22 -7.28
CA ASN A 173 5.16 1.06 -6.57
C ASN A 173 5.02 0.85 -5.06
N LEU A 174 6.01 0.22 -4.45
CA LEU A 174 6.08 -0.03 -3.02
C LEU A 174 7.41 0.46 -2.44
N CYS A 175 7.55 0.37 -1.12
CA CYS A 175 8.87 0.46 -0.51
C CYS A 175 9.76 -0.68 -1.01
N ARG A 176 11.08 -0.45 -1.04
CA ARG A 176 12.07 -1.47 -1.41
C ARG A 176 12.31 -2.54 -0.32
N ASP A 177 11.66 -2.39 0.83
CA ASP A 177 11.70 -3.32 1.97
C ASP A 177 10.98 -4.63 1.63
N GLU A 178 11.56 -5.78 2.02
CA GLU A 178 11.09 -7.11 1.62
C GLU A 178 9.70 -7.45 2.16
N VAL A 179 9.29 -6.82 3.27
CA VAL A 179 7.98 -7.09 3.87
C VAL A 179 6.81 -6.61 3.01
N THR A 180 7.07 -5.73 2.04
CA THR A 180 6.05 -5.26 1.09
C THR A 180 5.67 -6.30 0.03
N LEU A 181 6.47 -7.37 -0.12
CA LEU A 181 6.23 -8.42 -1.11
C LEU A 181 4.90 -9.15 -0.91
N THR A 182 4.36 -9.17 0.31
CA THR A 182 3.07 -9.80 0.63
C THR A 182 1.89 -9.17 -0.14
N LEU A 183 1.88 -7.85 -0.30
CA LEU A 183 0.87 -7.14 -1.10
C LEU A 183 1.18 -7.26 -2.59
N LYS A 184 2.47 -7.19 -2.96
CA LYS A 184 2.90 -7.35 -4.35
C LYS A 184 2.44 -8.69 -4.93
N HIS A 185 2.66 -9.80 -4.21
CA HIS A 185 2.27 -11.12 -4.67
C HIS A 185 0.77 -11.23 -4.91
N ARG A 186 -0.07 -10.67 -4.03
CA ARG A 186 -1.53 -10.66 -4.23
C ARG A 186 -1.95 -9.87 -5.46
N ILE A 187 -1.29 -8.75 -5.74
CA ILE A 187 -1.52 -8.00 -6.98
C ILE A 187 -1.13 -8.84 -8.20
N GLU A 188 0.00 -9.54 -8.14
CA GLU A 188 0.47 -10.40 -9.23
C GLU A 188 -0.38 -11.66 -9.43
N GLU A 189 -1.00 -12.18 -8.36
CA GLU A 189 -1.98 -13.27 -8.44
C GLU A 189 -3.24 -12.85 -9.23
N THR A 190 -3.68 -11.60 -9.09
CA THR A 190 -4.85 -11.07 -9.82
C THR A 190 -4.51 -10.59 -11.23
N PHE A 191 -3.37 -9.91 -11.43
CA PHE A 191 -3.04 -9.20 -12.68
C PHE A 191 -1.86 -9.80 -13.45
N GLY A 192 -1.36 -10.96 -13.04
CA GLY A 192 -0.14 -11.54 -13.59
C GLY A 192 1.11 -10.73 -13.22
N SER A 193 2.23 -11.02 -13.89
CA SER A 193 3.52 -10.37 -13.60
C SER A 193 3.43 -8.85 -13.69
N ALA A 194 3.73 -8.16 -12.58
CA ALA A 194 3.61 -6.71 -12.48
C ALA A 194 4.92 -6.00 -12.78
N PHE A 195 4.84 -4.82 -13.41
CA PHE A 195 5.98 -3.94 -13.58
C PHE A 195 6.26 -3.18 -12.28
N SER A 196 7.36 -3.52 -11.60
CA SER A 196 7.71 -2.95 -10.30
C SER A 196 8.56 -1.68 -10.43
N THR A 197 8.22 -0.63 -9.69
CA THR A 197 8.93 0.68 -9.68
C THR A 197 9.37 1.14 -8.30
N ASN A 198 9.45 0.19 -7.36
CA ASN A 198 9.73 0.41 -5.95
C ASN A 198 10.93 1.34 -5.70
N GLY A 199 10.84 2.11 -4.61
CA GLY A 199 11.89 3.00 -4.11
C GLY A 199 11.85 3.10 -2.59
N LEU A 200 12.87 3.69 -1.96
CA LEU A 200 12.86 3.89 -0.50
C LEU A 200 11.59 4.65 -0.06
N GLY A 201 10.86 4.09 0.91
CA GLY A 201 9.59 4.64 1.41
C GLY A 201 8.48 4.75 0.36
N GLY A 202 8.61 4.08 -0.79
CA GLY A 202 7.68 4.19 -1.92
C GLY A 202 7.95 5.38 -2.84
N ALA A 203 9.12 6.04 -2.73
CA ALA A 203 9.44 7.19 -3.57
C ALA A 203 9.51 6.84 -5.07
N LEU A 204 8.74 7.56 -5.90
CA LEU A 204 8.76 7.40 -7.36
C LEU A 204 9.95 8.12 -7.99
N THR A 205 11.02 7.35 -8.24
CA THR A 205 12.25 7.80 -8.92
C THR A 205 12.42 7.22 -10.32
N CYS A 206 11.54 6.30 -10.75
CA CYS A 206 11.55 5.68 -12.08
C CYS A 206 11.31 6.70 -13.23
N GLY A 207 10.62 7.80 -12.92
CA GLY A 207 10.33 8.88 -13.85
C GLY A 207 9.45 8.45 -15.04
N VAL A 208 9.29 9.36 -16.00
CA VAL A 208 8.46 9.13 -17.20
C VAL A 208 9.01 8.00 -18.07
N THR A 209 10.34 7.84 -18.09
CA THR A 209 11.02 6.78 -18.85
C THR A 209 10.73 5.41 -18.25
N GLY A 210 10.88 5.25 -16.93
CA GLY A 210 10.61 3.98 -16.26
C GLY A 210 9.14 3.60 -16.36
N MET A 211 8.22 4.56 -16.18
CA MET A 211 6.79 4.33 -16.36
C MET A 211 6.44 3.94 -17.81
N GLY A 212 6.95 4.67 -18.80
CA GLY A 212 6.70 4.36 -20.22
C GLY A 212 7.27 3.00 -20.65
N ALA A 213 8.37 2.55 -20.05
CA ALA A 213 8.93 1.22 -20.31
C ALA A 213 8.00 0.08 -19.85
N GLY A 214 7.18 0.31 -18.82
CA GLY A 214 6.18 -0.67 -18.38
C GLY A 214 5.00 -0.81 -19.36
N PHE A 215 4.66 0.25 -20.10
CA PHE A 215 3.44 0.29 -20.91
C PHE A 215 3.52 -0.57 -22.17
N SER A 216 4.71 -0.72 -22.75
CA SER A 216 4.92 -1.58 -23.93
C SER A 216 4.63 -3.06 -23.68
N HIS A 217 4.35 -3.46 -22.44
CA HIS A 217 4.03 -4.83 -22.06
C HIS A 217 2.53 -5.06 -21.83
N SER A 218 1.69 -4.02 -21.96
CA SER A 218 0.24 -4.20 -21.83
C SER A 218 -0.32 -5.08 -22.94
N PRO A 219 -1.20 -6.04 -22.62
CA PRO A 219 -2.03 -6.67 -23.63
C PRO A 219 -2.87 -5.63 -24.38
N LEU A 220 -3.12 -5.88 -25.67
CA LEU A 220 -4.12 -5.15 -26.43
C LEU A 220 -5.48 -5.82 -26.26
N CYS A 221 -6.46 -5.05 -25.81
CA CYS A 221 -7.84 -5.49 -25.74
C CYS A 221 -8.42 -5.66 -27.17
N SER A 222 -9.55 -6.36 -27.29
CA SER A 222 -10.27 -6.49 -28.57
C SER A 222 -10.70 -5.15 -29.18
N SER A 223 -10.82 -4.10 -28.36
CA SER A 223 -11.05 -2.71 -28.77
C SER A 223 -9.78 -1.99 -29.29
N ASN A 224 -8.64 -2.69 -29.39
CA ASN A 224 -7.33 -2.14 -29.74
C ASN A 224 -6.84 -1.05 -28.76
N LYS A 225 -7.32 -1.11 -27.50
CA LYS A 225 -6.87 -0.28 -26.39
C LYS A 225 -5.99 -1.06 -25.43
N GLU A 226 -5.07 -0.35 -24.78
CA GLU A 226 -4.26 -0.84 -23.66
C GLU A 226 -5.01 -0.61 -22.33
N ARG A 227 -4.68 -1.39 -21.31
CA ARG A 227 -5.22 -1.21 -19.95
C ARG A 227 -4.12 -1.28 -18.91
N TYR A 228 -4.05 -0.25 -18.07
CA TYR A 228 -3.06 -0.17 -17.01
C TYR A 228 -3.73 -0.10 -15.63
N VAL A 229 -3.17 -0.78 -14.63
CA VAL A 229 -3.60 -0.64 -13.24
C VAL A 229 -2.41 -0.21 -12.40
N PHE A 230 -2.45 1.01 -11.86
CA PHE A 230 -1.38 1.58 -11.06
C PHE A 230 -1.66 1.38 -9.57
N PHE A 231 -0.72 0.74 -8.88
CA PHE A 231 -0.73 0.52 -7.44
C PHE A 231 0.42 1.29 -6.79
N SER A 232 0.14 2.09 -5.76
CA SER A 232 1.19 2.83 -5.05
C SER A 232 0.91 2.93 -3.55
N PHE A 233 1.80 2.37 -2.73
CA PHE A 233 1.64 2.30 -1.27
C PHE A 233 2.98 2.57 -0.57
N PRO A 234 3.07 3.55 0.36
CA PRO A 234 4.05 3.46 1.42
C PRO A 234 3.59 2.39 2.42
N HIS A 235 4.44 2.05 3.36
CA HIS A 235 4.14 1.01 4.33
C HIS A 235 4.51 1.41 5.76
N ILE A 236 3.88 0.75 6.72
CA ILE A 236 4.12 0.95 8.16
C ILE A 236 3.89 -0.36 8.92
N SER A 237 4.60 -0.57 10.01
CA SER A 237 4.30 -1.65 10.96
C SER A 237 3.47 -1.13 12.14
N ILE A 238 2.49 -1.92 12.55
CA ILE A 238 1.82 -1.83 13.84
C ILE A 238 1.84 -3.25 14.39
N ASN A 239 2.70 -3.59 15.34
CA ASN A 239 2.86 -5.00 15.75
C ASN A 239 1.63 -5.54 16.53
N SER A 240 1.66 -6.82 16.93
CA SER A 240 0.56 -7.48 17.65
C SER A 240 0.21 -6.85 19.00
N LYS A 241 1.10 -6.03 19.57
CA LYS A 241 0.84 -5.22 20.77
C LYS A 241 0.27 -3.83 20.47
N GLY A 242 0.11 -3.47 19.20
CA GLY A 242 -0.37 -2.16 18.76
C GLY A 242 0.72 -1.09 18.71
N GLU A 243 2.00 -1.45 18.80
CA GLU A 243 3.11 -0.49 18.75
C GLU A 243 3.43 -0.11 17.30
N VAL A 244 3.52 1.19 17.03
CA VAL A 244 3.72 1.73 15.69
C VAL A 244 5.20 1.87 15.35
N GLY A 245 5.66 1.22 14.28
CA GLY A 245 7.02 1.32 13.75
C GLY A 245 7.87 0.06 13.97
N PRO A 246 7.91 -0.54 15.18
CA PRO A 246 8.64 -1.78 15.42
C PRO A 246 8.11 -2.95 14.59
N MET A 247 9.02 -3.83 14.19
CA MET A 247 8.68 -5.05 13.46
C MET A 247 9.67 -6.17 13.77
N SER A 248 9.16 -7.33 14.16
CA SER A 248 9.94 -8.55 14.27
C SER A 248 10.20 -9.17 12.89
N ARG A 249 11.39 -9.71 12.65
CA ARG A 249 11.76 -10.31 11.35
C ARG A 249 12.35 -11.71 11.54
N PRO A 250 12.08 -12.65 10.61
CA PRO A 250 12.60 -14.00 10.71
C PRO A 250 14.13 -14.01 10.81
N GLY A 251 14.66 -14.81 11.75
CA GLY A 251 16.09 -14.96 11.94
C GLY A 251 16.82 -13.72 12.47
N ARG A 252 16.11 -12.69 12.96
CA ARG A 252 16.71 -11.52 13.60
C ARG A 252 16.25 -11.39 15.05
N PRO A 253 17.18 -11.38 16.03
CA PRO A 253 16.83 -11.11 17.42
C PRO A 253 16.26 -9.70 17.60
N GLY A 254 15.13 -9.59 18.30
CA GLY A 254 14.52 -8.33 18.68
C GLY A 254 13.74 -7.62 17.57
N GLN A 255 13.35 -6.37 17.84
CA GLN A 255 12.58 -5.55 16.90
C GLN A 255 13.50 -4.78 15.96
N SER A 256 13.18 -4.86 14.67
CA SER A 256 13.61 -3.91 13.65
C SER A 256 12.55 -2.82 13.46
N CYS A 257 12.43 -2.23 12.27
CA CYS A 257 11.45 -1.20 11.99
C CYS A 257 10.84 -1.30 10.58
N ALA A 258 9.64 -0.73 10.39
CA ALA A 258 9.03 -0.48 9.10
C ALA A 258 8.08 0.74 9.15
N CYS A 259 8.19 1.71 8.23
CA CYS A 259 9.21 1.86 7.19
C CYS A 259 10.47 2.54 7.73
N GLY A 260 11.65 1.92 7.58
CA GLY A 260 12.91 2.51 8.05
C GLY A 260 13.23 3.88 7.41
N ALA A 261 12.93 4.04 6.12
CA ALA A 261 13.12 5.32 5.42
C ALA A 261 12.18 6.42 5.94
N LEU A 262 10.91 6.10 6.21
CA LEU A 262 9.96 7.08 6.76
C LEU A 262 10.28 7.43 8.21
N ILE A 263 10.77 6.48 9.02
CA ILE A 263 11.27 6.76 10.37
C ILE A 263 12.46 7.70 10.32
N LYS A 264 13.44 7.44 9.45
CA LYS A 264 14.59 8.33 9.23
C LYS A 264 14.14 9.73 8.79
N ALA A 265 13.25 9.82 7.79
CA ALA A 265 12.71 11.09 7.32
C ALA A 265 11.99 11.86 8.43
N THR A 266 11.16 11.16 9.22
CA THR A 266 10.44 11.75 10.36
C THR A 266 11.41 12.35 11.37
N ASN A 267 12.42 11.58 11.78
CA ASN A 267 13.39 12.03 12.77
C ASN A 267 14.23 13.22 12.28
N GLU A 268 14.70 13.17 11.03
CA GLU A 268 15.51 14.25 10.44
C GLU A 268 14.69 15.53 10.21
N ILE A 269 13.45 15.43 9.73
CA ILE A 269 12.57 16.61 9.58
C ILE A 269 12.28 17.25 10.95
N LYS A 270 12.09 16.44 11.99
CA LYS A 270 11.85 16.92 13.36
C LYS A 270 13.09 17.57 13.98
N SER A 271 14.28 17.02 13.75
CA SER A 271 15.53 17.50 14.35
C SER A 271 16.15 18.67 13.60
N GLU A 272 16.20 18.60 12.27
CA GLU A 272 16.83 19.62 11.42
C GLU A 272 15.88 20.79 11.12
N GLY A 273 14.57 20.54 11.15
CA GLY A 273 13.52 21.48 10.77
C GLY A 273 12.92 21.20 9.39
N LEU A 274 11.71 21.71 9.16
CA LEU A 274 10.99 21.58 7.90
C LEU A 274 11.61 22.47 6.80
N THR A 275 11.97 23.70 7.16
CA THR A 275 12.47 24.72 6.21
C THR A 275 13.75 24.27 5.53
N CYS A 276 14.68 23.68 6.27
CA CYS A 276 15.97 23.23 5.74
C CYS A 276 15.82 22.02 4.79
N ASN A 277 14.80 21.20 5.01
CA ASN A 277 14.48 20.00 4.22
C ASN A 277 13.61 20.32 2.98
N CYS A 278 12.96 21.49 2.93
CA CYS A 278 12.19 21.95 1.77
C CYS A 278 13.08 22.48 0.62
N LYS A 279 13.94 21.63 0.05
CA LYS A 279 14.76 21.99 -1.11
C LYS A 279 13.93 22.11 -2.39
N ILE A 280 14.46 22.83 -3.37
CA ILE A 280 13.87 22.91 -4.71
C ILE A 280 13.86 21.53 -5.40
N PRO A 281 12.84 21.19 -6.20
CA PRO A 281 12.84 19.96 -6.98
C PRO A 281 14.05 19.86 -7.92
N GLY A 282 14.58 18.64 -8.11
CA GLY A 282 15.72 18.35 -8.99
C GLY A 282 17.08 18.26 -8.27
N VAL A 283 17.15 18.60 -6.98
CA VAL A 283 18.36 18.44 -6.16
C VAL A 283 18.25 17.18 -5.31
N HIS A 284 19.33 16.44 -5.16
CA HIS A 284 19.44 15.27 -4.28
C HIS A 284 20.87 15.14 -3.75
N ASP A 285 21.02 14.42 -2.65
CA ASP A 285 22.33 13.95 -2.21
C ASP A 285 22.80 12.82 -3.13
N ALA A 286 24.01 12.94 -3.66
CA ALA A 286 24.59 11.95 -4.57
C ALA A 286 24.83 10.59 -3.89
N LEU A 287 25.06 10.57 -2.57
CA LEU A 287 25.30 9.33 -1.82
C LEU A 287 24.01 8.67 -1.32
N ASP A 288 22.92 9.42 -1.21
CA ASP A 288 21.62 8.92 -0.74
C ASP A 288 20.45 9.53 -1.57
N PRO A 289 20.40 9.25 -2.89
CA PRO A 289 19.49 9.94 -3.81
C PRO A 289 18.02 9.67 -3.48
N GLU A 290 17.62 8.42 -3.27
CA GLU A 290 16.22 8.07 -3.01
C GLU A 290 15.73 8.66 -1.68
N MET A 291 16.54 8.54 -0.62
CA MET A 291 16.19 9.05 0.70
C MET A 291 16.09 10.59 0.70
N SER A 292 17.07 11.28 0.09
CA SER A 292 17.06 12.73 0.03
C SER A 292 15.89 13.25 -0.83
N ILE A 293 15.55 12.58 -1.93
CA ILE A 293 14.36 12.91 -2.74
C ILE A 293 13.08 12.69 -1.93
N LEU A 294 12.93 11.53 -1.27
CA LEU A 294 11.79 11.20 -0.42
C LEU A 294 11.59 12.27 0.66
N LYS A 295 12.63 12.53 1.46
CA LYS A 295 12.60 13.51 2.56
C LYS A 295 12.20 14.90 2.07
N GLN A 296 12.80 15.36 0.98
CA GLN A 296 12.48 16.68 0.42
C GLN A 296 11.05 16.76 -0.13
N ARG A 297 10.53 15.69 -0.74
CA ARG A 297 9.14 15.65 -1.23
C ARG A 297 8.15 15.70 -0.07
N ILE A 298 8.36 14.88 0.97
CA ILE A 298 7.56 14.91 2.20
C ILE A 298 7.62 16.30 2.86
N ALA A 299 8.81 16.89 2.99
CA ALA A 299 8.97 18.23 3.57
C ALA A 299 8.19 19.29 2.78
N ARG A 300 8.29 19.27 1.44
CA ARG A 300 7.51 20.20 0.60
C ARG A 300 6.00 19.99 0.77
N ARG A 301 5.54 18.74 0.86
CA ARG A 301 4.13 18.42 1.08
C ARG A 301 3.64 18.89 2.44
N LEU A 302 4.37 18.63 3.52
CA LEU A 302 4.09 19.16 4.85
C LEU A 302 3.97 20.69 4.86
N ARG A 303 4.93 21.40 4.24
CA ARG A 303 4.87 22.86 4.14
C ARG A 303 3.64 23.33 3.35
N HIS A 304 3.30 22.63 2.26
CA HIS A 304 2.09 22.92 1.48
C HIS A 304 0.81 22.73 2.30
N GLU A 305 0.78 21.73 3.19
CA GLU A 305 -0.33 21.44 4.11
C GLU A 305 -0.34 22.36 5.35
N GLY A 306 0.54 23.37 5.42
CA GLY A 306 0.53 24.40 6.47
C GLY A 306 1.40 24.10 7.70
N TYR A 307 2.19 23.02 7.68
CA TYR A 307 3.15 22.75 8.76
C TYR A 307 4.33 23.72 8.73
N ASN A 308 4.93 23.94 9.89
CA ASN A 308 6.11 24.79 10.10
C ASN A 308 7.12 24.09 11.02
N ASP A 309 8.30 24.70 11.22
CA ASP A 309 9.40 24.11 12.02
C ASP A 309 9.01 23.75 13.46
N ASN A 310 7.99 24.39 14.03
CA ASN A 310 7.49 24.04 15.36
C ASN A 310 6.48 22.90 15.29
N SER A 311 5.50 22.97 14.39
CA SER A 311 4.42 21.98 14.32
C SER A 311 4.88 20.60 13.84
N VAL A 312 5.97 20.51 13.08
CA VAL A 312 6.51 19.21 12.66
C VAL A 312 7.04 18.37 13.82
N LYS A 313 7.36 18.98 14.97
CA LYS A 313 7.85 18.26 16.16
C LYS A 313 6.81 17.33 16.78
N ASP A 314 5.53 17.62 16.55
CA ASP A 314 4.41 16.82 17.07
C ASP A 314 4.00 15.70 16.11
N LEU A 315 4.58 15.65 14.89
CA LEU A 315 4.28 14.60 13.93
C LEU A 315 4.69 13.22 14.44
N THR A 316 3.76 12.28 14.30
CA THR A 316 3.99 10.85 14.52
C THR A 316 4.40 10.16 13.22
N LEU A 317 4.89 8.92 13.33
CA LEU A 317 5.16 8.10 12.15
C LEU A 317 3.87 7.87 11.32
N VAL A 318 2.72 7.73 11.97
CA VAL A 318 1.42 7.59 11.29
C VAL A 318 1.12 8.81 10.42
N ASP A 319 1.35 10.01 10.94
CA ASP A 319 1.11 11.25 10.21
C ASP A 319 2.03 11.36 8.99
N VAL A 320 3.32 11.07 9.17
CA VAL A 320 4.30 11.11 8.08
C VAL A 320 4.02 10.04 7.03
N THR A 321 3.60 8.83 7.40
CA THR A 321 3.20 7.79 6.45
C THR A 321 1.96 8.21 5.64
N LYS A 322 0.98 8.86 6.27
CA LYS A 322 -0.18 9.43 5.56
C LYS A 322 0.23 10.55 4.60
N VAL A 323 1.18 11.40 4.99
CA VAL A 323 1.73 12.44 4.10
C VAL A 323 2.52 11.80 2.94
N ALA A 324 3.28 10.75 3.21
CA ALA A 324 4.01 10.01 2.20
C ALA A 324 3.05 9.41 1.16
N GLU A 325 1.93 8.84 1.59
CA GLU A 325 0.89 8.31 0.69
C GLU A 325 0.39 9.41 -0.26
N ARG A 326 -0.05 10.56 0.27
CA ARG A 326 -0.51 11.67 -0.57
C ARG A 326 0.59 12.20 -1.50
N THR A 327 1.84 12.19 -1.03
CA THR A 327 3.00 12.65 -1.81
C THR A 327 3.26 11.73 -3.00
N ILE A 328 3.27 10.40 -2.78
CA ILE A 328 3.51 9.44 -3.86
C ILE A 328 2.32 9.34 -4.81
N SER A 329 1.10 9.54 -4.31
CA SER A 329 -0.12 9.62 -5.13
C SER A 329 -0.08 10.82 -6.09
N ASP A 330 0.30 12.01 -5.61
CA ASP A 330 0.51 13.19 -6.45
C ASP A 330 1.61 12.96 -7.52
N ASP A 331 2.74 12.37 -7.11
CA ASP A 331 3.85 12.08 -8.02
C ASP A 331 3.42 11.07 -9.10
N LEU A 332 2.64 10.05 -8.72
CA LEU A 332 2.09 9.06 -9.63
C LEU A 332 1.16 9.70 -10.65
N GLU A 333 0.21 10.52 -10.19
CA GLU A 333 -0.71 11.25 -11.08
C GLU A 333 0.03 12.18 -12.05
N PHE A 334 1.08 12.86 -11.57
CA PHE A 334 1.94 13.66 -12.43
C PHE A 334 2.59 12.82 -13.53
N LEU A 335 3.16 11.66 -13.19
CA LEU A 335 3.79 10.77 -14.17
C LEU A 335 2.76 10.23 -15.18
N ILE A 336 1.60 9.75 -14.71
CA ILE A 336 0.50 9.27 -15.56
C ILE A 336 0.10 10.35 -16.57
N SER A 337 -0.03 11.61 -16.13
CA SER A 337 -0.39 12.74 -17.00
C SER A 337 0.62 13.01 -18.13
N LYS A 338 1.83 12.48 -18.03
CA LYS A 338 2.90 12.62 -19.04
C LYS A 338 3.07 11.40 -19.91
N THR A 339 2.58 10.25 -19.50
CA THR A 339 2.91 8.96 -20.12
C THR A 339 1.70 8.26 -20.71
N VAL A 340 0.50 8.44 -20.16
CA VAL A 340 -0.71 7.76 -20.63
C VAL A 340 -1.48 8.66 -21.60
N ASN A 341 -1.83 8.11 -22.76
CA ASN A 341 -2.78 8.71 -23.71
C ASN A 341 -4.16 8.06 -23.56
N THR A 342 -5.14 8.81 -23.04
CA THR A 342 -6.51 8.32 -22.76
C THR A 342 -7.33 7.97 -24.01
N ASP A 343 -6.89 8.41 -25.20
CA ASP A 343 -7.53 7.98 -26.45
C ASP A 343 -7.12 6.55 -26.84
N LYS A 344 -5.98 6.07 -26.29
CA LYS A 344 -5.38 4.76 -26.62
C LYS A 344 -5.43 3.76 -25.48
N ALA A 345 -5.54 4.24 -24.25
CA ALA A 345 -5.52 3.41 -23.07
C ALA A 345 -6.58 3.84 -22.06
N ASP A 346 -7.17 2.85 -21.41
CA ASP A 346 -7.93 3.04 -20.18
C ASP A 346 -7.02 2.70 -19.00
N TYR A 347 -7.21 3.34 -17.85
CA TYR A 347 -6.38 3.02 -16.69
C TYR A 347 -7.11 3.12 -15.36
N ALA A 348 -6.59 2.44 -14.37
CA ALA A 348 -7.03 2.50 -12.99
C ALA A 348 -5.88 2.94 -12.08
N VAL A 349 -6.19 3.64 -11.01
CA VAL A 349 -5.24 4.02 -9.97
C VAL A 349 -5.81 3.61 -8.62
N VAL A 350 -5.00 2.88 -7.85
CA VAL A 350 -5.33 2.44 -6.49
C VAL A 350 -4.15 2.76 -5.58
N THR A 351 -4.41 3.57 -4.56
CA THR A 351 -3.39 4.06 -3.62
C THR A 351 -3.90 3.94 -2.19
N GLY A 352 -2.97 3.90 -1.25
CA GLY A 352 -3.28 3.73 0.16
C GLY A 352 -2.03 3.53 0.98
N VAL A 353 -2.18 2.97 2.18
CA VAL A 353 -1.06 2.58 3.04
C VAL A 353 -1.10 1.07 3.26
N GLN A 354 0.01 0.38 3.00
CA GLN A 354 0.19 -1.01 3.41
C GLN A 354 0.57 -1.06 4.90
N ILE A 355 -0.09 -1.92 5.67
CA ILE A 355 0.09 -2.00 7.12
C ILE A 355 0.39 -3.44 7.50
N HIS A 356 1.57 -3.63 8.07
CA HIS A 356 2.00 -4.92 8.58
C HIS A 356 1.59 -5.02 10.04
N ASN A 357 0.71 -5.96 10.34
CA ASN A 357 0.35 -6.29 11.71
C ASN A 357 0.94 -7.65 12.05
N TRP A 358 2.24 -7.67 12.35
CA TRP A 358 3.02 -8.88 12.61
C TRP A 358 3.18 -9.13 14.11
N ALA A 359 3.54 -10.35 14.47
CA ALA A 359 3.83 -10.73 15.85
C ALA A 359 4.91 -9.84 16.48
N TYR A 360 4.75 -9.55 17.77
CA TYR A 360 5.77 -8.84 18.55
C TYR A 360 7.04 -9.69 18.64
N ASP A 361 6.94 -10.98 18.93
CA ASP A 361 8.05 -11.89 18.75
C ASP A 361 7.78 -12.75 17.51
N PHE A 362 8.74 -12.83 16.59
CA PHE A 362 8.50 -13.54 15.33
C PHE A 362 8.29 -15.04 15.57
N GLU A 363 8.89 -15.56 16.64
CA GLU A 363 8.83 -16.97 17.01
C GLU A 363 7.62 -17.30 17.91
N ASP A 364 6.79 -16.31 18.27
CA ASP A 364 5.56 -16.56 19.03
C ASP A 364 4.41 -17.09 18.15
N ALA A 365 3.34 -17.57 18.78
CA ALA A 365 2.21 -18.20 18.09
C ALA A 365 1.25 -17.19 17.42
N SER A 366 1.51 -15.88 17.52
CA SER A 366 0.66 -14.86 16.93
C SER A 366 0.73 -14.88 15.41
N PRO A 367 -0.41 -14.79 14.70
CA PRO A 367 -0.40 -14.73 13.25
C PRO A 367 0.16 -13.38 12.76
N ASN A 368 0.83 -13.43 11.62
CA ASN A 368 1.19 -12.23 10.85
C ASN A 368 0.04 -11.87 9.92
N MET A 369 -0.51 -10.68 10.10
CA MET A 369 -1.63 -10.16 9.32
C MET A 369 -1.18 -8.97 8.47
N GLU A 370 -1.80 -8.85 7.31
CA GLU A 370 -1.56 -7.77 6.34
C GLU A 370 -2.83 -6.98 6.12
N PHE A 371 -2.73 -5.67 6.20
CA PHE A 371 -3.84 -4.74 5.97
C PHE A 371 -3.47 -3.74 4.90
N VAL A 372 -4.49 -3.20 4.24
CA VAL A 372 -4.37 -2.05 3.35
C VAL A 372 -5.41 -1.02 3.77
N ALA A 373 -4.98 0.22 3.94
CA ALA A 373 -5.85 1.36 4.13
C ALA A 373 -5.95 2.15 2.82
N PRO A 374 -6.93 1.86 1.94
CA PRO A 374 -7.11 2.60 0.70
C PRO A 374 -7.44 4.08 0.98
N THR A 375 -6.92 4.95 0.13
CA THR A 375 -7.10 6.41 0.19
C THR A 375 -7.71 6.97 -1.08
N SER A 376 -7.30 6.47 -2.24
CA SER A 376 -7.87 6.85 -3.54
C SER A 376 -7.91 5.64 -4.46
N ALA A 377 -9.09 5.41 -5.03
CA ALA A 377 -9.33 4.43 -6.09
C ALA A 377 -10.17 5.09 -7.18
N TYR A 378 -9.73 5.01 -8.43
CA TYR A 378 -10.49 5.51 -9.57
C TYR A 378 -10.09 4.81 -10.86
N VAL A 379 -10.97 4.90 -11.86
CA VAL A 379 -10.73 4.48 -13.24
C VAL A 379 -10.87 5.66 -14.19
N VAL A 380 -10.19 5.60 -15.32
CA VAL A 380 -10.36 6.48 -16.46
C VAL A 380 -10.59 5.61 -17.68
N VAL A 381 -11.84 5.55 -18.12
CA VAL A 381 -12.29 4.77 -19.29
C VAL A 381 -12.81 5.74 -20.32
N ASP A 382 -12.33 5.64 -21.56
CA ASP A 382 -12.68 6.58 -22.64
C ASP A 382 -12.45 8.05 -22.26
N GLY A 383 -11.39 8.32 -21.48
CA GLY A 383 -11.04 9.65 -20.98
C GLY A 383 -11.94 10.18 -19.86
N VAL A 384 -12.88 9.38 -19.35
CA VAL A 384 -13.80 9.78 -18.27
C VAL A 384 -13.34 9.19 -16.93
N LYS A 385 -12.99 10.06 -15.98
CA LYS A 385 -12.59 9.67 -14.62
C LYS A 385 -13.81 9.35 -13.76
N THR A 386 -13.84 8.16 -13.17
CA THR A 386 -14.85 7.70 -12.20
C THR A 386 -14.16 7.26 -10.93
N HIS A 387 -14.52 7.87 -9.79
CA HIS A 387 -14.02 7.47 -8.48
C HIS A 387 -14.75 6.20 -7.98
N LEU A 388 -13.98 5.32 -7.34
CA LEU A 388 -14.46 4.06 -6.79
C LEU A 388 -14.46 4.13 -5.27
N ASP A 389 -15.57 3.78 -4.65
CA ASP A 389 -15.66 3.58 -3.21
C ASP A 389 -15.50 2.09 -2.90
N LEU A 390 -14.27 1.67 -2.58
CA LEU A 390 -13.99 0.28 -2.23
C LEU A 390 -14.70 -0.17 -0.94
N SER A 391 -15.05 0.77 -0.05
CA SER A 391 -15.76 0.43 1.19
C SER A 391 -17.21 0.00 0.93
N ALA A 392 -17.81 0.51 -0.14
CA ALA A 392 -19.16 0.16 -0.58
C ALA A 392 -19.24 -1.20 -1.31
N ILE A 393 -18.10 -1.79 -1.67
CA ILE A 393 -18.06 -3.11 -2.32
C ILE A 393 -18.21 -4.18 -1.24
N PRO A 394 -19.24 -5.04 -1.30
CA PRO A 394 -19.46 -6.04 -0.27
C PRO A 394 -18.33 -7.09 -0.31
N PRO A 395 -17.80 -7.49 0.86
CA PRO A 395 -16.83 -8.58 0.94
C PRO A 395 -17.48 -9.90 0.52
N LEU A 396 -16.66 -10.87 0.12
CA LEU A 396 -17.16 -12.22 -0.16
C LEU A 396 -17.71 -12.87 1.10
N THR A 397 -18.93 -13.39 1.02
CA THR A 397 -19.53 -14.15 2.12
C THR A 397 -18.81 -15.49 2.30
N PRO A 398 -18.86 -16.10 3.51
CA PRO A 398 -18.35 -17.45 3.73
C PRO A 398 -18.92 -18.51 2.77
N ARG A 399 -20.12 -18.28 2.23
CA ARG A 399 -20.71 -19.14 1.18
C ARG A 399 -19.97 -18.99 -0.15
N GLN A 400 -19.68 -17.76 -0.57
CA GLN A 400 -18.94 -17.50 -1.80
C GLN A 400 -17.49 -17.98 -1.70
N MET A 401 -16.82 -17.71 -0.58
CA MET A 401 -15.45 -18.19 -0.35
C MET A 401 -15.35 -19.72 -0.47
N ARG A 402 -16.30 -20.47 0.10
CA ARG A 402 -16.35 -21.95 -0.02
C ARG A 402 -16.60 -22.43 -1.45
N LEU A 403 -17.35 -21.69 -2.25
CA LEU A 403 -17.56 -22.04 -3.66
C LEU A 403 -16.30 -21.82 -4.50
N VAL A 404 -15.54 -20.77 -4.20
CA VAL A 404 -14.29 -20.43 -4.89
C VAL A 404 -13.14 -21.35 -4.48
N ALA A 405 -12.99 -21.63 -3.17
CA ALA A 405 -11.94 -22.49 -2.64
C ALA A 405 -12.15 -23.99 -2.95
N GLY A 406 -13.34 -24.38 -3.42
CA GLY A 406 -13.75 -25.77 -3.51
C GLY A 406 -14.04 -26.38 -2.12
N PRO A 407 -14.37 -27.68 -2.03
CA PRO A 407 -14.51 -28.36 -0.74
C PRO A 407 -13.14 -28.44 -0.05
N ALA A 408 -12.83 -27.46 0.80
CA ALA A 408 -11.66 -27.47 1.65
C ALA A 408 -12.10 -27.60 3.12
N ASP A 409 -11.52 -28.58 3.82
CA ASP A 409 -11.47 -28.63 5.27
C ASP A 409 -10.98 -27.27 5.79
N VAL A 410 -11.83 -26.61 6.56
CA VAL A 410 -11.54 -25.33 7.18
C VAL A 410 -10.60 -25.61 8.36
N GLY A 411 -9.32 -25.70 8.07
CA GLY A 411 -8.25 -25.69 9.07
C GLY A 411 -7.49 -24.38 8.95
N ASN A 412 -7.62 -23.52 9.97
CA ASN A 412 -6.75 -22.37 10.18
C ASN A 412 -5.30 -22.87 10.32
N GLN A 413 -4.54 -22.85 9.23
CA GLN A 413 -3.10 -23.12 9.28
C GLN A 413 -2.38 -21.78 9.26
N GLY A 414 -2.17 -21.24 10.47
CA GLY A 414 -1.42 -20.02 10.69
C GLY A 414 -0.09 -20.02 9.93
N GLY A 415 0.08 -19.05 9.04
CA GLY A 415 1.36 -18.44 8.67
C GLY A 415 2.45 -19.29 8.02
N GLN A 416 2.28 -20.60 7.80
CA GLN A 416 3.29 -21.43 7.13
C GLN A 416 2.90 -21.67 5.68
N ASN A 417 3.58 -20.98 4.76
CA ASN A 417 3.67 -21.41 3.37
C ASN A 417 4.45 -22.73 3.32
N LEU A 418 3.74 -23.85 3.50
CA LEU A 418 4.23 -25.18 3.15
C LEU A 418 3.35 -25.75 2.04
N LEU A 419 3.98 -25.92 0.88
CA LEU A 419 3.47 -26.59 -0.31
C LEU A 419 2.61 -27.81 0.06
N ARG A 420 1.30 -27.76 -0.24
CA ARG A 420 0.48 -28.98 -0.24
C ARG A 420 0.89 -29.86 -1.41
N ARG A 421 1.49 -31.00 -1.08
CA ARG A 421 1.67 -32.13 -2.00
C ARG A 421 0.31 -32.80 -2.18
N GLY A 422 -0.25 -32.80 -3.41
CA GLY A 422 -1.49 -33.56 -3.67
C GLY A 422 -2.30 -33.27 -4.94
N GLY A 423 -1.66 -32.92 -6.07
CA GLY A 423 -2.25 -32.96 -7.41
C GLY A 423 -1.13 -33.12 -8.43
N ALA A 424 -1.23 -34.07 -9.36
CA ALA A 424 -0.15 -34.54 -10.25
C ALA A 424 0.47 -33.41 -11.13
N PRO A 425 1.70 -33.61 -11.64
CA PRO A 425 2.65 -32.53 -11.89
C PRO A 425 2.47 -31.90 -13.28
N LEU A 426 2.34 -30.57 -13.31
CA LEU A 426 2.89 -29.78 -14.41
C LEU A 426 4.25 -29.25 -13.93
N CYS A 427 5.26 -30.13 -13.98
CA CYS A 427 6.65 -29.73 -13.81
C CYS A 427 7.03 -28.77 -14.94
N PHE A 428 7.35 -27.52 -14.58
CA PHE A 428 8.30 -26.72 -15.35
C PHE A 428 9.67 -26.87 -14.65
N GLU A 429 10.54 -27.72 -15.21
CA GLU A 429 11.93 -27.86 -14.74
C GLU A 429 12.71 -26.57 -15.06
N PHE A 430 13.15 -25.85 -14.03
CA PHE A 430 14.31 -24.95 -14.14
C PHE A 430 15.57 -25.78 -13.92
N LYS A 431 16.22 -26.20 -15.00
CA LYS A 431 17.62 -26.64 -14.97
C LYS A 431 18.54 -25.42 -15.12
N ASP A 432 19.63 -25.49 -14.37
CA ASP A 432 20.87 -24.69 -14.47
C ASP A 432 20.88 -23.26 -13.89
N SER A 433 21.16 -23.18 -12.59
CA SER A 433 22.04 -22.14 -12.06
C SER A 433 22.80 -22.61 -10.81
N THR A 434 23.71 -23.55 -11.00
CA THR A 434 24.89 -23.71 -10.14
C THR A 434 26.13 -23.62 -11.01
N ARG A 435 26.69 -22.42 -11.13
CA ARG A 435 28.11 -22.15 -11.29
C ARG A 435 28.42 -20.77 -10.72
#